data_AF-A0AAD3CP78-F1
#
_entry.id   AF-A0AAD3CP78-F1
#
_cell.length_a   1.000
_cell.length_b   1.000
_cell.length_c   1.000
_cell.angle_alpha   90.00
_cell.angle_beta   90.00
_cell.angle_gamma   90.00
#
_symmetry.space_group_name_H-M   'P 1'
#
loop_
_entity.id
_entity.type
_entity.pdbx_description
1 polymer ?
#
loop_
_entity_poly.entity_id
_entity_poly.type
_entity_poly.pdbx_seq_one_letter_code
_entity_poly.pdbx_strand_id
1 'polypeptide(L)'
;MIRTILLVQRTAKNTSHIQSSPVVLQTIRTYRGDSGDMKHRSQVAETAEDEIVKREEALLKIAEPKYDKIQARHVRMPKLEEIPKASLPFAMQESGDYTLDEMELEVRRKRLVYRAKQRGWLEVDLLLGTWASENVSSLTMDELDQFENFVNLETIDIYNVITLRTDVPEDMKTGDGTGVVERIQDWARSSPLGKNPEKYSSVKRAHNLI
;
A
#
# COMPACT_ATOMS: atom_id res chain seq x y z
N MET A 1 15.87 51.42 -73.48
CA MET A 1 16.01 50.90 -74.86
C MET A 1 16.96 49.71 -74.79
N ILE A 2 16.67 48.64 -75.54
CA ILE A 2 17.53 47.46 -75.84
C ILE A 2 17.14 46.14 -75.13
N ARG A 3 16.48 45.30 -75.95
CA ARG A 3 16.56 43.84 -76.17
C ARG A 3 16.01 42.87 -75.12
N THR A 4 14.95 42.09 -75.41
CA THR A 4 14.79 40.96 -76.38
C THR A 4 15.03 39.60 -75.70
N ILE A 5 13.92 38.96 -75.32
CA ILE A 5 13.50 37.58 -75.61
C ILE A 5 14.62 36.55 -75.94
N LEU A 6 14.71 35.46 -75.16
CA LEU A 6 14.66 34.10 -75.73
C LEU A 6 14.41 33.00 -74.68
N LEU A 7 13.20 32.46 -74.83
CA LEU A 7 12.66 31.15 -74.51
C LEU A 7 13.70 29.99 -74.51
N VAL A 8 13.70 29.16 -73.46
CA VAL A 8 13.96 27.72 -73.59
C VAL A 8 12.74 27.00 -73.03
N GLN A 9 11.91 26.46 -73.92
CA GLN A 9 10.88 25.51 -73.56
C GLN A 9 11.51 24.14 -73.34
N ARG A 10 11.22 23.53 -72.20
CA ARG A 10 11.21 22.08 -72.04
C ARG A 10 9.83 21.64 -71.52
N THR A 11 9.00 21.25 -72.46
CA THR A 11 8.22 20.00 -72.47
C THR A 11 7.69 19.46 -71.14
N ALA A 12 6.39 19.65 -70.95
CA ALA A 12 5.37 18.67 -70.55
C ALA A 12 5.64 17.68 -69.39
N LYS A 13 4.83 17.87 -68.34
CA LYS A 13 4.01 16.88 -67.62
C LYS A 13 4.73 15.73 -66.89
N ASN A 14 4.78 15.83 -65.57
CA ASN A 14 4.14 14.81 -64.73
C ASN A 14 3.76 15.39 -63.36
N THR A 15 2.46 15.62 -63.16
CA THR A 15 1.84 15.90 -61.87
C THR A 15 1.77 14.60 -61.08
N SER A 16 2.61 14.44 -60.07
CA SER A 16 2.30 13.62 -58.90
C SER A 16 2.21 14.54 -57.69
N HIS A 17 0.97 14.68 -57.22
CA HIS A 17 0.62 15.40 -56.01
C HIS A 17 1.24 14.64 -54.82
N ILE A 18 2.41 15.08 -54.35
CA ILE A 18 2.94 14.62 -53.07
C ILE A 18 2.15 15.38 -52.01
N GLN A 19 1.05 14.79 -51.56
CA GLN A 19 0.40 15.21 -50.33
C GLN A 19 1.42 15.04 -49.20
N SER A 20 1.89 16.15 -48.65
CA SER A 20 2.55 16.16 -47.35
C SER A 20 1.50 15.81 -46.31
N SER A 21 1.25 14.52 -46.10
CA SER A 21 0.51 14.06 -44.93
C SER A 21 1.29 14.53 -43.70
N PRO A 22 0.69 15.31 -42.78
CA PRO A 22 1.35 15.56 -41.51
C PRO A 22 1.50 14.19 -40.84
N VAL A 23 2.75 13.75 -40.67
CA VAL A 23 3.06 12.65 -39.75
C VAL A 23 2.70 13.20 -38.38
N VAL A 24 1.46 12.92 -37.95
CA VAL A 24 1.05 13.08 -36.56
C VAL A 24 1.96 12.13 -35.80
N LEU A 25 3.01 12.68 -35.19
CA LEU A 25 3.78 12.03 -34.14
C LEU A 25 2.74 11.57 -33.12
N GLN A 26 2.40 10.28 -33.16
CA GLN A 26 1.48 9.69 -32.22
C GLN A 26 2.03 9.99 -30.84
N THR A 27 1.28 10.83 -30.14
CA THR A 27 1.57 11.32 -28.81
C THR A 27 1.99 10.13 -27.96
N ILE A 28 3.18 10.22 -27.38
CA ILE A 28 3.63 9.33 -26.31
C ILE A 28 2.45 9.17 -25.36
N ARG A 29 1.91 7.95 -25.24
CA ARG A 29 0.87 7.64 -24.27
C ARG A 29 1.46 7.86 -22.88
N THR A 30 1.31 9.06 -22.35
CA THR A 30 1.44 9.32 -20.92
C THR A 30 0.08 9.05 -20.29
N TYR A 31 0.09 8.31 -19.18
CA TYR A 31 -1.09 8.12 -18.35
C TYR A 31 -1.49 9.48 -17.79
N ARG A 32 -2.63 10.02 -18.26
CA ARG A 32 -3.11 11.35 -17.90
C ARG A 32 -3.94 11.39 -16.62
N GLY A 33 -4.07 10.26 -15.91
CA GLY A 33 -4.89 10.15 -14.69
C GLY A 33 -6.39 10.31 -14.92
N ASP A 34 -6.84 10.46 -16.17
CA ASP A 34 -8.22 10.78 -16.56
C ASP A 34 -9.01 9.54 -17.04
N SER A 35 -8.56 8.33 -16.66
CA SER A 35 -9.20 7.08 -17.09
C SER A 35 -10.50 6.77 -16.35
N GLY A 36 -10.90 7.60 -15.38
CA GLY A 36 -12.04 7.35 -14.50
C GLY A 36 -11.84 6.14 -13.59
N ASP A 37 -12.89 5.78 -12.83
CA ASP A 37 -12.88 4.58 -11.99
C ASP A 37 -12.78 3.31 -12.84
N MET A 38 -11.86 2.42 -12.46
CA MET A 38 -11.69 1.11 -13.07
C MET A 38 -12.89 0.22 -12.72
N LYS A 39 -13.91 0.20 -13.57
CA LYS A 39 -15.07 -0.67 -13.40
C LYS A 39 -14.73 -2.11 -13.79
N HIS A 40 -15.16 -3.06 -12.97
CA HIS A 40 -15.04 -4.47 -13.31
C HIS A 40 -15.84 -4.78 -14.59
N ARG A 41 -15.37 -5.71 -15.42
CA ARG A 41 -16.00 -6.03 -16.72
C ARG A 41 -17.48 -6.39 -16.58
N SER A 42 -17.85 -7.11 -15.52
CA SER A 42 -19.24 -7.45 -15.22
C SER A 42 -20.15 -6.23 -14.99
N GLN A 43 -19.60 -5.07 -14.62
CA GLN A 43 -20.35 -3.83 -14.41
C GLN A 43 -20.51 -2.99 -15.69
N VAL A 44 -19.76 -3.31 -16.75
CA VAL A 44 -19.73 -2.58 -18.02
C VAL A 44 -20.27 -3.42 -19.18
N ALA A 45 -20.28 -4.75 -19.04
CA ALA A 45 -20.83 -5.65 -20.04
C ALA A 45 -22.33 -5.38 -20.25
N GLU A 46 -22.70 -4.99 -21.47
CA GLU A 46 -24.08 -4.71 -21.86
C GLU A 46 -24.89 -6.00 -22.08
N THR A 47 -24.21 -7.11 -22.39
CA THR A 47 -24.83 -8.42 -22.66
C THR A 47 -24.53 -9.41 -21.53
N ALA A 48 -25.59 -10.09 -21.05
CA ALA A 48 -25.50 -11.11 -20.00
C ALA A 48 -24.71 -12.38 -20.41
N GLU A 49 -24.28 -12.47 -21.67
CA GLU A 49 -23.60 -13.63 -22.26
C GLU A 49 -22.14 -13.34 -22.61
N ASP A 50 -21.45 -12.45 -21.88
CA ASP A 50 -20.01 -12.27 -22.08
C ASP A 50 -19.24 -13.53 -21.59
N GLU A 51 -18.80 -14.34 -22.55
CA GLU A 51 -18.00 -15.55 -22.30
C GLU A 51 -16.72 -15.28 -21.49
N ILE A 52 -16.18 -14.06 -21.56
CA ILE A 52 -15.01 -13.67 -20.78
C ILE A 52 -15.36 -13.53 -19.30
N VAL A 53 -16.49 -12.89 -18.99
CA VAL A 53 -16.97 -12.73 -17.60
C VAL A 53 -17.25 -14.11 -17.00
N LYS A 54 -17.94 -15.01 -17.72
CA LYS A 54 -18.19 -16.39 -17.27
C LYS A 54 -16.88 -17.13 -16.95
N ARG A 55 -15.86 -16.96 -17.78
CA ARG A 55 -14.54 -17.58 -17.58
C ARG A 55 -13.83 -16.98 -16.36
N GLU A 56 -13.85 -15.67 -16.21
CA GLU A 56 -13.25 -14.97 -15.06
C GLU A 56 -13.92 -15.40 -13.74
N GLU A 57 -15.25 -15.48 -13.70
CA GLU A 57 -16.02 -15.98 -12.56
C GLU A 57 -15.68 -17.44 -12.22
N ALA A 58 -15.56 -18.30 -13.24
CA ALA A 58 -15.17 -19.70 -13.04
C ALA A 58 -13.75 -19.81 -12.45
N LEU A 59 -12.80 -18.99 -12.91
CA LEU A 59 -11.45 -18.94 -12.35
C LEU A 59 -11.46 -18.39 -10.92
N LEU A 60 -12.24 -17.34 -10.66
CA LEU A 60 -12.38 -16.75 -9.33
C LEU A 60 -12.92 -17.78 -8.34
N LYS A 61 -13.97 -18.52 -8.71
CA LYS A 61 -14.56 -19.59 -7.87
C LYS A 61 -13.56 -20.68 -7.49
N ILE A 62 -12.60 -20.97 -8.36
CA ILE A 62 -11.52 -21.94 -8.07
C ILE A 62 -10.46 -21.30 -7.15
N ALA A 63 -10.14 -20.03 -7.36
CA ALA A 63 -9.06 -19.32 -6.66
C ALA A 63 -9.46 -18.83 -5.26
N GLU A 64 -10.69 -18.36 -5.08
CA GLU A 64 -11.27 -17.80 -3.85
C GLU A 64 -11.02 -18.67 -2.62
N PRO A 65 -11.33 -19.99 -2.58
CA PRO A 65 -11.10 -20.79 -1.39
C PRO A 65 -9.61 -20.94 -1.04
N LYS A 66 -8.72 -20.83 -2.04
CA LYS A 66 -7.27 -20.85 -1.79
C LYS A 66 -6.80 -19.51 -1.27
N TYR A 67 -7.30 -18.41 -1.84
CA TYR A 67 -7.05 -17.06 -1.36
C TYR A 67 -7.48 -16.90 0.09
N ASP A 68 -8.71 -17.29 0.43
CA ASP A 68 -9.25 -17.17 1.79
C ASP A 68 -8.42 -17.96 2.81
N LYS A 69 -7.98 -19.18 2.47
CA LYS A 69 -7.12 -19.98 3.33
C LYS A 69 -5.76 -19.32 3.57
N ILE A 70 -5.18 -18.75 2.53
CA ILE A 70 -3.92 -18.01 2.63
C ILE A 70 -4.12 -16.78 3.50
N GLN A 71 -5.15 -15.98 3.21
CA GLN A 71 -5.45 -14.75 3.94
C GLN A 71 -5.74 -15.04 5.41
N ALA A 72 -6.58 -16.03 5.71
CA ALA A 72 -6.88 -16.45 7.07
C ALA A 72 -5.62 -16.86 7.84
N ARG A 73 -4.68 -17.57 7.20
CA ARG A 73 -3.38 -17.93 7.83
C ARG A 73 -2.53 -16.70 8.12
N HIS A 74 -2.54 -15.69 7.24
CA HIS A 74 -1.77 -14.46 7.44
C HIS A 74 -2.41 -13.57 8.51
N VAL A 75 -3.73 -13.50 8.60
CA VAL A 75 -4.40 -12.65 9.60
C VAL A 75 -4.38 -13.33 10.98
N ARG A 76 -4.68 -14.63 11.05
CA ARG A 76 -4.81 -15.40 12.30
C ARG A 76 -3.62 -15.21 13.25
N MET A 77 -3.95 -15.00 14.53
CA MET A 77 -3.01 -15.07 15.66
C MET A 77 -2.40 -16.47 15.78
N PRO A 78 -1.06 -16.62 15.78
CA PRO A 78 -0.43 -17.91 16.03
C PRO A 78 -0.76 -18.37 17.45
N LYS A 79 -1.16 -19.63 17.60
CA LYS A 79 -1.38 -20.22 18.93
C LYS A 79 -0.05 -20.41 19.63
N LEU A 80 -0.03 -20.28 20.96
CA LEU A 80 1.19 -20.50 21.76
C LEU A 80 1.80 -21.89 21.55
N GLU A 81 0.95 -22.89 21.37
CA GLU A 81 1.36 -24.28 21.10
C GLU A 81 2.17 -24.43 19.80
N GLU A 82 1.90 -23.57 18.81
CA GLU A 82 2.53 -23.61 17.49
C GLU A 82 3.88 -22.84 17.48
N ILE A 83 4.15 -22.02 18.51
CA ILE A 83 5.32 -21.16 18.57
C ILE A 83 6.50 -21.92 19.18
N PRO A 84 7.68 -21.96 18.51
CA PRO A 84 8.86 -22.55 19.10
C PRO A 84 9.25 -21.84 20.40
N LYS A 85 9.56 -22.60 21.46
CA LYS A 85 9.96 -22.03 22.77
C LYS A 85 11.09 -21.01 22.67
N ALA A 86 12.00 -21.16 21.71
CA ALA A 86 13.12 -20.24 21.48
C ALA A 86 12.69 -18.85 20.97
N SER A 87 11.49 -18.72 20.41
CA SER A 87 10.97 -17.44 19.90
C SER A 87 10.24 -16.63 20.97
N LEU A 88 9.93 -17.25 22.12
CA LEU A 88 9.37 -16.59 23.29
C LEU A 88 10.44 -15.67 23.92
N PRO A 89 10.04 -14.53 24.52
CA PRO A 89 10.97 -13.67 25.25
C PRO A 89 11.73 -14.45 26.34
N PHE A 90 13.03 -14.17 26.48
CA PHE A 90 13.90 -14.87 27.44
C PHE A 90 13.36 -14.82 28.88
N ALA A 91 12.79 -13.67 29.29
CA ALA A 91 12.15 -13.53 30.60
C ALA A 91 11.02 -14.56 30.82
N MET A 92 10.31 -14.96 29.76
CA MET A 92 9.18 -15.90 29.81
C MET A 92 9.61 -17.36 29.69
N GLN A 93 10.88 -17.63 29.41
CA GLN A 93 11.43 -18.98 29.37
C GLN A 93 11.80 -19.51 30.77
N GLU A 94 12.22 -18.62 31.69
CA GLU A 94 12.79 -19.03 32.98
C GLU A 94 11.91 -18.70 34.20
N SER A 95 10.99 -17.76 34.10
CA SER A 95 10.08 -17.42 35.21
C SER A 95 8.72 -18.12 35.06
N GLY A 96 8.43 -19.03 35.98
CA GLY A 96 7.23 -19.88 35.98
C GLY A 96 5.94 -19.22 36.46
N ASP A 97 5.87 -17.89 36.52
CA ASP A 97 4.76 -17.13 37.12
C ASP A 97 3.84 -16.43 36.10
N TYR A 98 4.05 -16.59 34.79
CA TYR A 98 3.15 -16.01 33.78
C TYR A 98 1.89 -16.87 33.61
N THR A 99 0.74 -16.19 33.53
CA THR A 99 -0.50 -16.82 33.08
C THR A 99 -0.48 -17.06 31.56
N LEU A 100 -1.23 -18.05 31.07
CA LEU A 100 -1.35 -18.31 29.63
C LEU A 100 -1.77 -17.04 28.87
N ASP A 101 -2.76 -16.31 29.41
CA ASP A 101 -3.32 -15.11 28.80
C ASP A 101 -2.28 -13.98 28.66
N GLU A 102 -1.47 -13.75 29.69
CA GLU A 102 -0.36 -12.77 29.62
C GLU A 102 0.66 -13.14 28.54
N MET A 103 0.93 -14.44 28.39
CA MET A 103 1.80 -14.92 27.32
C MET A 103 1.21 -14.67 25.93
N GLU A 104 -0.09 -14.91 25.73
CA GLU A 104 -0.77 -14.63 24.46
C GLU A 104 -0.74 -13.15 24.10
N LEU A 105 -0.95 -12.30 25.09
CA LEU A 105 -0.93 -10.85 24.93
C LEU A 105 0.45 -10.32 24.54
N GLU A 106 1.52 -10.84 25.15
CA GLU A 106 2.87 -10.41 24.82
C GLU A 106 3.28 -10.88 23.42
N VAL A 107 2.91 -12.11 23.05
CA VAL A 107 3.09 -12.62 21.68
C VAL A 107 2.35 -11.74 20.67
N ARG A 108 1.10 -11.37 20.97
CA ARG A 108 0.27 -10.48 20.16
C ARG A 108 0.95 -9.12 19.97
N ARG A 109 1.39 -8.48 21.04
CA ARG A 109 2.10 -7.18 21.01
C ARG A 109 3.38 -7.26 20.17
N LYS A 110 4.22 -8.27 20.41
CA LYS A 110 5.47 -8.48 19.66
C LYS A 110 5.22 -8.66 18.16
N ARG A 111 4.17 -9.41 17.79
CA ARG A 111 3.77 -9.60 16.39
C ARG A 111 3.34 -8.29 15.74
N LEU A 112 2.53 -7.48 16.43
CA LEU A 112 2.05 -6.19 15.92
C LEU A 112 3.22 -5.22 15.70
N VAL A 113 4.15 -5.13 16.65
CA VAL A 113 5.38 -4.33 16.49
C VAL A 113 6.21 -4.83 15.30
N TYR A 114 6.38 -6.14 15.15
CA TYR A 114 7.12 -6.70 14.01
C TYR A 114 6.48 -6.33 12.67
N ARG A 115 5.14 -6.44 12.55
CA ARG A 115 4.41 -6.06 11.34
C ARG A 115 4.49 -4.58 11.02
N ALA A 116 4.49 -3.72 12.04
CA ALA A 116 4.68 -2.28 11.86
C ALA A 116 6.07 -1.93 11.30
N LYS A 117 7.08 -2.79 11.53
CA LYS A 117 8.48 -2.56 11.13
C LYS A 117 8.87 -3.16 9.78
N GLN A 118 8.08 -4.08 9.23
CA GLN A 118 8.49 -4.96 8.13
C GLN A 118 7.50 -4.88 6.96
N ARG A 119 7.32 -3.67 6.42
CA ARG A 119 6.43 -3.42 5.27
C ARG A 119 7.16 -3.21 3.95
N GLY A 120 8.46 -2.92 4.01
CA GLY A 120 9.30 -2.68 2.83
C GLY A 120 9.27 -1.23 2.33
N TRP A 121 8.51 -0.36 3.00
CA TRP A 121 8.51 1.08 2.77
C TRP A 121 9.14 1.75 3.97
N LEU A 122 10.39 2.16 3.79
CA LEU A 122 11.24 2.64 4.87
C LEU A 122 10.65 3.81 5.66
N GLU A 123 9.91 4.69 4.99
CA GLU A 123 9.23 5.84 5.59
C GLU A 123 8.13 5.41 6.56
N VAL A 124 7.30 4.45 6.15
CA VAL A 124 6.22 3.90 6.97
C VAL A 124 6.81 3.05 8.09
N ASP A 125 7.81 2.22 7.77
CA ASP A 125 8.48 1.34 8.73
C ASP A 125 9.11 2.14 9.87
N LEU A 126 9.76 3.27 9.57
CA LEU A 126 10.35 4.13 10.59
C LEU A 126 9.29 4.85 11.41
N LEU A 127 8.29 5.44 10.75
CA LEU A 127 7.28 6.21 11.45
C LEU A 127 6.39 5.33 12.35
N LEU A 128 5.79 4.29 11.76
CA LEU A 128 4.87 3.38 12.42
C LEU A 128 5.64 2.43 13.35
N GLY A 129 6.80 1.94 12.93
CA GLY A 129 7.61 1.03 13.74
C GLY A 129 8.19 1.66 15.00
N THR A 130 8.59 2.93 14.95
CA THR A 130 9.00 3.69 16.15
C THR A 130 7.81 3.90 17.08
N TRP A 131 6.70 4.42 16.56
CA TRP A 131 5.48 4.63 17.36
C TRP A 131 5.03 3.32 18.03
N ALA A 132 4.99 2.22 17.28
CA ALA A 132 4.58 0.92 17.78
C ALA A 132 5.51 0.41 18.89
N SER A 133 6.82 0.61 18.75
CA SER A 133 7.79 0.19 19.77
C SER A 133 7.61 0.92 21.10
N GLU A 134 7.14 2.17 21.06
CA GLU A 134 6.98 3.02 22.25
C GLU A 134 5.62 2.87 22.91
N ASN A 135 4.57 2.58 22.14
CA ASN A 135 3.18 2.66 22.61
C ASN A 135 2.48 1.30 22.73
N VAL A 136 2.84 0.27 21.94
CA VAL A 136 2.08 -1.00 21.91
C VAL A 136 2.04 -1.72 23.27
N SER A 137 3.08 -1.58 24.09
CA SER A 137 3.13 -2.18 25.43
C SER A 137 2.13 -1.56 26.42
N SER A 138 1.71 -0.30 26.21
CA SER A 138 0.78 0.41 27.10
C SER A 138 -0.66 0.43 26.59
N LEU A 139 -0.94 -0.08 25.38
CA LEU A 139 -2.29 -0.13 24.82
C LEU A 139 -3.19 -1.11 25.60
N THR A 140 -4.45 -0.70 25.73
CA THR A 140 -5.56 -1.54 26.21
C THR A 140 -5.97 -2.57 25.15
N MET A 141 -6.85 -3.53 25.49
CA MET A 141 -7.28 -4.56 24.54
C MET A 141 -8.02 -3.99 23.33
N ASP A 142 -8.96 -3.10 23.55
CA ASP A 142 -9.74 -2.46 22.49
C ASP A 142 -8.82 -1.65 21.56
N GLU A 143 -7.82 -0.97 22.12
CA GLU A 143 -6.82 -0.24 21.35
C GLU A 143 -5.87 -1.17 20.58
N LEU A 144 -5.53 -2.34 21.13
CA LEU A 144 -4.78 -3.37 20.40
C LEU A 144 -5.59 -3.92 19.22
N ASP A 145 -6.90 -4.11 19.39
CA ASP A 145 -7.79 -4.52 18.30
C ASP A 145 -7.84 -3.45 17.20
N GLN A 146 -7.98 -2.18 17.56
CA GLN A 146 -7.91 -1.05 16.61
C GLN A 146 -6.56 -1.02 15.86
N PHE A 147 -5.46 -1.15 16.60
CA PHE A 147 -4.13 -1.15 16.01
C PHE A 147 -3.91 -2.36 15.09
N GLU A 148 -4.41 -3.54 15.46
CA GLU A 148 -4.33 -4.74 14.63
C GLU A 148 -5.09 -4.57 13.32
N ASN A 149 -6.31 -4.03 13.37
CA ASN A 149 -7.09 -3.74 12.18
C ASN A 149 -6.36 -2.75 11.26
N PHE A 150 -5.76 -1.71 11.83
CA PHE A 150 -4.96 -0.74 11.07
C PHE A 150 -3.71 -1.36 10.44
N VAL A 151 -2.98 -2.22 11.17
CA VAL A 151 -1.78 -2.92 10.67
C VAL A 151 -2.13 -4.02 9.66
N ASN A 152 -3.39 -4.45 9.55
CA ASN A 152 -3.80 -5.39 8.51
C ASN A 152 -4.11 -4.70 7.17
N LEU A 153 -4.13 -3.36 7.12
CA LEU A 153 -4.25 -2.61 5.87
C LEU A 153 -2.98 -2.70 5.01
N GLU A 154 -3.16 -2.46 3.71
CA GLU A 154 -2.05 -2.33 2.77
C GLU A 154 -1.17 -1.13 3.10
N THR A 155 0.12 -1.24 2.80
CA THR A 155 1.10 -0.20 3.15
C THR A 155 0.77 1.15 2.50
N ILE A 156 0.18 1.15 1.30
CA ILE A 156 -0.27 2.36 0.62
C ILE A 156 -1.43 3.04 1.35
N ASP A 157 -2.39 2.27 1.86
CA ASP A 157 -3.56 2.80 2.56
C ASP A 157 -3.15 3.37 3.91
N ILE A 158 -2.30 2.65 4.65
CA ILE A 158 -1.69 3.14 5.90
C ILE A 158 -0.97 4.45 5.66
N TYR A 159 -0.13 4.53 4.62
CA TYR A 159 0.58 5.75 4.29
C TYR A 159 -0.39 6.91 3.98
N ASN A 160 -1.44 6.65 3.21
CA ASN A 160 -2.46 7.66 2.89
C ASN A 160 -3.21 8.16 4.12
N VAL A 161 -3.60 7.25 5.02
CA VAL A 161 -4.27 7.60 6.29
C VAL A 161 -3.33 8.40 7.19
N ILE A 162 -2.08 7.97 7.37
CA ILE A 162 -1.08 8.67 8.18
C ILE A 162 -0.78 10.07 7.63
N THR A 163 -0.73 10.21 6.30
CA THR A 163 -0.45 11.50 5.64
C THR A 163 -1.69 12.38 5.45
N LEU A 164 -2.84 11.98 6.01
CA LEU A 164 -4.12 12.71 5.93
C LEU A 164 -4.63 12.89 4.49
N ARG A 165 -4.21 12.02 3.56
CA ARG A 165 -4.76 11.98 2.19
C ARG A 165 -6.11 11.27 2.14
N THR A 166 -6.31 10.32 3.04
CA THR A 166 -7.56 9.58 3.21
C THR A 166 -7.96 9.66 4.68
N ASP A 167 -9.26 9.73 4.94
CA ASP A 167 -9.78 9.67 6.30
C ASP A 167 -9.58 8.29 6.93
N VAL A 168 -9.57 8.25 8.26
CA VAL A 168 -9.56 6.98 9.00
C VAL A 168 -10.84 6.19 8.67
N PRO A 169 -10.76 4.88 8.39
CA PRO A 169 -11.95 4.06 8.19
C PRO A 169 -12.90 4.14 9.40
N GLU A 170 -14.21 4.19 9.16
CA GLU A 170 -15.22 4.31 10.24
C GLU A 170 -15.10 3.20 11.29
N ASP A 171 -14.74 1.99 10.88
CA ASP A 171 -14.55 0.83 11.76
C ASP A 171 -13.40 0.99 12.78
N MET A 172 -12.49 1.94 12.54
CA MET A 172 -11.33 2.23 13.40
C MET A 172 -11.46 3.56 14.14
N LYS A 173 -12.44 4.39 13.79
CA LYS A 173 -12.69 5.67 14.44
C LYS A 173 -13.30 5.43 15.81
N THR A 174 -12.77 6.12 16.80
CA THR A 174 -13.45 6.26 18.09
C THR A 174 -14.32 7.51 18.04
N GLY A 175 -15.54 7.46 18.58
CA GLY A 175 -16.49 8.58 18.52
C GLY A 175 -15.94 9.90 19.09
N ASP A 176 -14.96 9.83 19.98
CA ASP A 176 -14.31 10.97 20.63
C ASP A 176 -13.06 11.48 19.87
N GLY A 177 -12.66 10.85 18.76
CA GLY A 177 -11.46 11.21 17.97
C GLY A 177 -10.12 10.89 18.66
N THR A 178 -10.16 10.12 19.75
CA THR A 178 -8.98 9.73 20.57
C THR A 178 -8.47 8.32 20.24
N GLY A 179 -8.92 7.76 19.12
CA GLY A 179 -8.54 6.43 18.67
C GLY A 179 -7.05 6.29 18.39
N VAL A 180 -6.60 5.04 18.30
CA VAL A 180 -5.18 4.74 18.11
C VAL A 180 -4.64 5.34 16.80
N VAL A 181 -5.42 5.31 15.73
CA VAL A 181 -5.00 5.78 14.41
C VAL A 181 -4.83 7.30 14.41
N GLU A 182 -5.72 8.03 15.09
CA GLU A 182 -5.64 9.47 15.27
C GLU A 182 -4.39 9.86 16.07
N ARG A 183 -4.04 9.10 17.12
CA ARG A 183 -2.77 9.31 17.85
C ARG A 183 -1.55 9.06 16.97
N ILE A 184 -1.60 8.10 16.06
CA ILE A 184 -0.53 7.85 15.07
C ILE A 184 -0.45 9.03 14.08
N GLN A 185 -1.57 9.58 13.64
CA GLN A 185 -1.60 10.77 12.77
C GLN A 185 -1.00 11.99 13.47
N ASP A 186 -1.35 12.23 14.74
CA ASP A 186 -0.80 13.32 15.53
C ASP A 186 0.71 13.14 15.75
N TRP A 187 1.13 11.91 16.01
CA TRP A 187 2.56 11.55 16.05
C TRP A 187 3.25 11.87 14.72
N ALA A 188 2.67 11.48 13.59
CA ALA A 188 3.21 11.78 12.27
C ALA A 188 3.35 13.28 12.03
N ARG A 189 2.31 14.04 12.40
CA ARG A 189 2.26 15.50 12.26
C ARG A 189 3.31 16.20 13.11
N SER A 190 3.65 15.65 14.28
CA SER A 190 4.70 16.17 15.16
C SER A 190 6.11 16.07 14.55
N SER A 191 6.27 15.35 13.44
CA SER A 191 7.55 15.14 12.74
C SER A 191 8.69 14.72 13.70
N PRO A 192 8.51 13.63 14.48
CA PRO A 192 9.37 13.26 15.60
C PRO A 192 10.80 12.92 15.18
N LEU A 193 10.96 12.46 13.93
CA LEU A 193 12.24 12.08 13.32
C LEU A 193 13.07 13.28 12.85
N GLY A 194 12.43 14.45 12.68
CA GLY A 194 13.06 15.66 12.14
C GLY A 194 13.53 15.51 10.69
N LYS A 195 14.25 16.52 10.19
CA LYS A 195 14.79 16.55 8.80
C LYS A 195 16.27 16.17 8.71
N ASN A 196 16.93 15.89 9.83
CA ASN A 196 18.38 15.62 9.88
C ASN A 196 18.66 14.13 9.57
N PRO A 197 19.49 13.81 8.56
CA PRO A 197 19.88 12.43 8.25
C PRO A 197 20.53 11.64 9.41
N GLU A 198 21.23 12.31 10.33
CA GLU A 198 21.87 11.64 11.46
C GLU A 198 20.85 11.07 12.44
N LYS A 199 19.79 11.83 12.73
CA LYS A 199 18.69 11.43 13.62
C LYS A 199 17.92 10.25 13.04
N TYR A 200 17.74 10.23 11.73
CA TYR A 200 17.19 9.07 11.03
C TYR A 200 18.03 7.80 11.29
N SER A 201 19.36 7.90 11.18
CA SER A 201 20.26 6.76 11.37
C SER A 201 20.28 6.25 12.82
N SER A 202 20.13 7.13 13.80
CA SER A 202 20.11 6.75 15.22
C SER A 202 18.80 6.03 15.57
N VAL A 203 17.65 6.54 15.13
CA VAL A 203 16.35 5.89 15.34
C VAL A 203 16.31 4.54 14.64
N LYS A 204 16.82 4.44 13.41
CA LYS A 204 16.92 3.16 12.69
C LYS A 204 17.66 2.10 13.52
N ARG A 205 18.81 2.46 14.11
CA ARG A 205 19.60 1.56 14.97
C ARG A 205 18.89 1.25 16.29
N ALA A 206 18.30 2.25 16.93
CA ALA A 206 17.67 2.10 18.25
C ALA A 206 16.47 1.13 18.22
N HIS A 207 15.67 1.18 17.15
CA HIS A 207 14.47 0.35 17.04
C HIS A 207 14.69 -0.97 16.27
N ASN A 208 15.94 -1.33 15.95
CA ASN A 208 16.29 -2.52 15.16
C ASN A 208 15.45 -2.62 13.87
N LEU A 209 15.34 -1.50 13.16
CA LEU A 209 14.61 -1.41 11.89
C LEU A 209 15.55 -1.82 10.76
N ILE A 210 15.59 -3.13 10.46
CA ILE A 210 16.45 -3.79 9.45
C ILE A 210 17.95 -3.65 9.73
#